data_AF-A0A969TFL7-F1
#
_entry.id   AF-A0A969TFL7-F1
#
_cell.length_a   1.000
_cell.length_b   1.000
_cell.length_c   1.000
_cell.angle_alpha   90.00
_cell.angle_beta   90.00
_cell.angle_gamma   90.00
#
_symmetry.space_group_name_H-M   'P 1'
#
loop_
_entity.id
_entity.type
_entity.pdbx_description
1 polymer ?
#
loop_
_entity_poly.entity_id
_entity_poly.type
_entity_poly.pdbx_seq_one_letter_code
_entity_poly.pdbx_strand_id
1 'polypeptide(L)'
;MDGSCGRTGWNGDKSDISFGDGDSGIYESADDELNIVTLGAVRVTIDSTGSVGIGTAAPSEKLEISGAAIVGAHENVTPVAGT
;
A
#
# COMPACT_ATOMS: atom_id res chain seq x y z
N MET A 1 22.64 -18.20 16.44
CA MET A 1 22.06 -18.77 15.21
C MET A 1 20.57 -18.52 15.32
N ASP A 2 20.16 -17.32 14.95
CA ASP A 2 18.89 -16.69 15.27
C ASP A 2 17.84 -17.07 14.23
N GLY A 3 17.20 -18.22 14.46
CA GLY A 3 16.14 -18.73 13.59
C GLY A 3 14.89 -17.84 13.55
N SER A 4 14.94 -16.70 12.87
CA SER A 4 13.76 -15.93 12.51
C SER A 4 13.62 -15.85 11.00
N CYS A 5 13.14 -16.94 10.40
CA CYS A 5 12.41 -16.87 9.15
C CYS A 5 11.00 -16.35 9.45
N GLY A 6 10.72 -15.08 9.10
CA GLY A 6 9.38 -14.49 9.22
C GLY A 6 8.96 -14.16 10.65
N ARG A 7 9.32 -12.97 11.12
CA ARG A 7 8.56 -12.32 12.18
C ARG A 7 7.22 -11.86 11.59
N THR A 8 6.21 -12.73 11.57
CA THR A 8 4.81 -12.27 11.66
C THR A 8 4.56 -11.96 13.14
N GLY A 9 5.18 -10.89 13.64
CA GLY A 9 5.15 -10.51 15.05
C GLY A 9 3.88 -9.74 15.36
N TRP A 10 2.81 -10.45 15.76
CA TRP A 10 1.58 -9.82 16.20
C TRP A 10 1.83 -9.01 17.47
N ASN A 11 1.95 -7.69 17.32
CA ASN A 11 2.07 -6.74 18.42
C ASN A 11 0.74 -6.00 18.57
N GLY A 12 -0.33 -6.75 18.86
CA GLY A 12 -1.68 -6.24 19.16
C GLY A 12 -2.45 -5.68 17.97
N ASP A 13 -1.89 -4.66 17.30
CA ASP A 13 -2.65 -3.79 16.38
C ASP A 13 -2.00 -3.68 14.98
N LYS A 14 -0.91 -4.41 14.71
CA LYS A 14 -0.16 -4.31 13.44
C LYS A 14 0.25 -5.68 12.91
N SER A 15 -0.26 -6.04 11.74
CA SER A 15 0.22 -7.20 10.98
C SER A 15 1.47 -6.81 10.19
N ASP A 16 2.66 -7.14 10.71
CA ASP A 16 3.92 -6.86 10.04
C ASP A 16 4.32 -8.04 9.14
N ILE A 17 4.30 -7.83 7.82
CA ILE A 17 4.97 -8.67 6.83
C ILE A 17 6.18 -7.88 6.33
N SER A 18 7.26 -7.93 7.12
CA SER A 18 8.53 -7.30 6.77
C SER A 18 9.38 -8.17 5.84
N PHE A 19 9.79 -7.61 4.71
CA PHE A 19 10.78 -8.20 3.78
C PHE A 19 11.95 -7.22 3.66
N GLY A 20 13.08 -7.44 4.35
CA GLY A 20 14.26 -6.58 4.18
C GLY A 20 15.17 -6.43 5.40
N ASP A 21 15.95 -5.35 5.41
CA ASP A 21 16.96 -4.95 6.40
C ASP A 21 16.41 -4.08 7.56
N GLY A 22 15.09 -3.97 7.67
CA GLY A 22 14.39 -3.37 8.82
C GLY A 22 13.66 -2.06 8.54
N ASP A 23 13.84 -1.44 7.36
CA ASP A 23 13.17 -0.18 6.99
C ASP A 23 12.18 -0.31 5.82
N SER A 24 11.95 -1.56 5.40
CA SER A 24 11.16 -1.91 4.22
C SER A 24 10.19 -3.06 4.54
N GLY A 25 8.93 -2.93 4.12
CA GLY A 25 7.90 -3.92 4.45
C GLY A 25 6.47 -3.47 4.13
N ILE A 26 5.51 -4.32 4.51
CA ILE A 26 4.08 -4.08 4.43
C ILE A 26 3.50 -4.23 5.84
N TYR A 27 2.82 -3.21 6.35
CA TYR A 27 2.24 -3.23 7.69
C TYR A 27 1.02 -2.33 7.82
N GLU A 28 0.22 -2.54 8.87
CA GLU A 28 -0.88 -1.64 9.25
C GLU A 28 -0.38 -0.52 10.17
N SER A 29 -0.50 0.74 9.75
CA SER A 29 -0.07 1.91 10.54
C SER A 29 -1.07 2.31 11.60
N ALA A 30 -2.36 2.07 11.31
CA ALA A 30 -3.53 2.34 12.14
C ALA A 30 -4.66 1.33 11.79
N ASP A 31 -5.78 1.38 12.52
CA ASP A 31 -6.96 0.56 12.24
C ASP A 31 -7.42 0.75 10.80
N ASP A 32 -7.50 -0.35 10.05
CA ASP A 32 -7.89 -0.42 8.64
C ASP A 32 -7.00 0.41 7.68
N GLU A 33 -5.79 0.82 8.09
CA GLU A 33 -4.83 1.54 7.25
C GLU A 33 -3.63 0.65 6.89
N LEU A 34 -3.45 0.35 5.61
CA LEU A 34 -2.38 -0.49 5.08
C LEU A 34 -1.29 0.33 4.40
N ASN A 35 -0.03 0.14 4.80
CA ASN A 35 1.12 0.83 4.24
C ASN A 35 2.15 -0.11 3.59
N ILE A 36 2.71 0.32 2.47
CA ILE A 36 3.94 -0.21 1.86
C ILE A 36 5.05 0.81 2.08
N VAL A 37 6.14 0.38 2.70
CA VAL A 37 7.22 1.27 3.16
C VAL A 37 8.57 0.81 2.60
N THR A 38 9.40 1.76 2.21
CA THR A 38 10.82 1.55 1.89
C THR A 38 11.66 2.73 2.36
N LEU A 39 12.86 2.46 2.86
CA LEU A 39 13.74 3.48 3.46
C LEU A 39 13.06 4.23 4.62
N GLY A 40 12.16 3.55 5.36
CA GLY A 40 11.38 4.13 6.45
C GLY A 40 10.33 5.15 6.04
N ALA A 41 10.04 5.29 4.73
CA ALA A 41 9.05 6.21 4.19
C ALA A 41 7.88 5.47 3.54
N VAL A 42 6.67 5.93 3.82
CA VAL A 42 5.44 5.45 3.18
C VAL A 42 5.48 5.74 1.68
N ARG A 43 5.36 4.67 0.89
CA ARG A 43 5.33 4.75 -0.58
C ARG A 43 3.93 4.60 -1.12
N VAL A 44 3.16 3.70 -0.52
CA VAL A 44 1.75 3.49 -0.83
C VAL A 44 0.99 3.35 0.48
N THR A 45 -0.16 4.02 0.57
CA THR A 45 -1.12 3.90 1.66
C THR A 45 -2.47 3.54 1.08
N ILE A 46 -3.19 2.67 1.78
CA ILE A 46 -4.64 2.54 1.67
C ILE A 46 -5.19 2.95 3.03
N ASP A 47 -5.91 4.06 3.09
CA ASP A 47 -6.49 4.54 4.35
C ASP A 47 -7.74 3.75 4.76
N SER A 48 -8.21 4.00 5.98
CA SER A 48 -9.42 3.37 6.52
C SER A 48 -10.72 3.68 5.75
N THR A 49 -10.69 4.66 4.83
CA THR A 49 -11.81 4.99 3.93
C THR A 49 -11.69 4.28 2.57
N GLY A 50 -10.64 3.47 2.38
CA GLY A 50 -10.30 2.78 1.15
C GLY A 50 -9.68 3.68 0.08
N SER A 51 -9.21 4.87 0.45
CA SER A 51 -8.54 5.79 -0.48
C SER A 51 -7.06 5.44 -0.61
N VAL A 52 -6.54 5.49 -1.84
CA VAL A 52 -5.16 5.08 -2.13
C VAL A 52 -4.26 6.30 -2.30
N GLY A 53 -3.22 6.39 -1.49
CA GLY A 53 -2.15 7.38 -1.62
C GLY A 53 -0.88 6.76 -2.21
N ILE A 54 -0.25 7.42 -3.17
CA ILE A 54 1.10 7.10 -3.66
C ILE A 54 2.00 8.31 -3.38
N GLY A 55 3.03 8.12 -2.55
CA GLY A 55 3.89 9.22 -2.07
C GLY A 55 3.20 10.18 -1.10
N THR A 56 2.00 9.85 -0.61
CA THR A 56 1.25 10.56 0.43
C THR A 56 0.64 9.54 1.38
N ALA A 57 0.66 9.83 2.68
CA ALA A 57 0.07 8.97 3.72
C ALA A 57 -1.38 9.36 4.07
N ALA A 58 -1.86 10.50 3.56
CA ALA A 58 -3.19 11.02 3.87
C ALA A 58 -3.86 11.48 2.57
N PRO A 59 -4.34 10.55 1.72
CA PRO A 59 -4.98 10.89 0.47
C PRO A 59 -6.26 11.70 0.72
N SER A 60 -6.44 12.84 0.04
CA SER A 60 -7.67 13.64 0.11
C SER A 60 -8.74 13.22 -0.91
N GLU A 61 -8.37 12.34 -1.84
CA GLU A 61 -9.20 11.83 -2.93
C GLU A 61 -9.09 10.30 -2.99
N LYS A 62 -10.00 9.64 -3.72
CA LYS A 62 -9.99 8.16 -3.84
C LYS A 62 -8.67 7.58 -4.35
N LEU A 63 -7.97 8.34 -5.20
CA LEU A 63 -6.60 8.08 -5.59
C LEU A 63 -5.85 9.42 -5.61
N GLU A 64 -4.82 9.54 -4.78
CA GLU A 64 -3.91 10.69 -4.78
C GLU A 64 -2.47 10.25 -5.05
N ILE A 65 -1.81 10.90 -6.01
CA ILE A 65 -0.40 10.67 -6.31
C ILE A 65 0.36 11.98 -6.08
N SER A 66 1.25 11.98 -5.09
CA SER A 66 2.15 13.10 -4.84
C SER A 66 3.37 13.01 -5.77
N GLY A 67 3.31 13.74 -6.88
CA GLY A 67 4.39 13.82 -7.87
C GLY A 67 3.92 13.54 -9.30
N ALA A 68 4.88 13.32 -10.21
CA ALA A 68 4.59 13.00 -11.60
C ALA A 68 4.13 11.54 -11.73
N ALA A 69 3.02 11.32 -12.44
CA ALA A 69 2.46 10.00 -12.69
C ALA A 69 2.31 9.74 -14.20
N ILE A 70 2.58 8.50 -14.63
CA ILE A 70 2.22 8.03 -15.96
C ILE A 70 0.96 7.19 -15.81
N VAL A 71 -0.17 7.71 -16.29
CA VAL A 71 -1.45 7.00 -16.30
C VAL A 71 -1.70 6.53 -17.73
N GLY A 72 -1.65 5.23 -17.96
CA GLY A 72 -2.01 4.65 -19.26
C GLY A 72 -3.51 4.77 -19.50
N ALA A 73 -3.92 5.17 -20.70
CA ALA A 73 -5.31 5.06 -21.12
C ALA A 73 -5.59 3.63 -21.57
N HIS A 74 -6.52 2.95 -20.90
CA HIS A 74 -7.15 1.73 -21.41
C HIS A 74 -8.59 2.09 -21.77
N GLU A 75 -8.94 2.02 -23.05
CA GLU A 75 -10.33 2.15 -23.46
C GLU A 75 -11.11 0.98 -22.84
N ASN A 76 -12.05 1.28 -21.94
CA ASN A 76 -12.96 0.27 -21.43
C ASN A 76 -13.99 -0.03 -22.53
N VAL A 77 -13.57 -0.79 -23.54
CA VAL A 77 -14.46 -1.25 -24.61
C VAL A 77 -15.39 -2.28 -23.98
N THR A 78 -16.60 -1.86 -23.61
CA THR A 78 -17.66 -2.80 -23.32
C THR A 78 -17.82 -3.71 -24.53
N PRO A 79 -17.77 -5.04 -24.39
CA PRO A 79 -17.98 -5.95 -25.51
C PRO A 79 -19.28 -5.57 -26.21
N VAL A 80 -19.23 -5.26 -27.51
CA VAL A 80 -20.46 -5.04 -28.26
C VAL A 80 -21.22 -6.36 -28.25
N ALA A 81 -22.40 -6.38 -27.64
CA ALA A 81 -23.26 -7.55 -27.72
C ALA A 81 -23.57 -7.76 -29.20
N GLY A 82 -23.01 -8.82 -29.77
CA GLY A 82 -23.24 -9.19 -31.16
C GLY A 82 -24.74 -9.35 -31.42
N THR A 83 -25.17 -8.79 -32.55
CA THR A 83 -26.48 -9.03 -33.17
C THR A 83 -26.68 -10.49 -33.52
#